data_AF-A0A1Y0EE21-F1
#
_entry.id   AF-A0A1Y0EE21-F1
#
_cell.length_a   1.000
_cell.length_b   1.000
_cell.length_c   1.000
_cell.angle_alpha   90.00
_cell.angle_beta   90.00
_cell.angle_gamma   90.00
#
_symmetry.space_group_name_H-M   'P 1'
#
loop_
_entity.id
_entity.type
_entity.pdbx_description
1 polymer ?
#
loop_
_entity_poly.entity_id
_entity_poly.type
_entity_poly.pdbx_seq_one_letter_code
_entity_poly.pdbx_strand_id
1 'polypeptide(L)' 'MPKITVDGTEYDTEKLSVNGKAQLASLQFLEVQMQKLKNEIAVYQTARAGYAAALKSELAKIEAA' A
#
# COMPACT_ATOMS: atom_id res chain seq x y z
N MET A 1 0.95 20.19 21.49
CA MET A 1 0.27 20.41 20.20
C MET A 1 0.59 19.23 19.29
N PRO A 2 -0.40 18.56 18.69
CA PRO A 2 -0.18 17.43 17.81
C PRO A 2 0.59 17.90 16.57
N LYS A 3 1.60 17.13 16.17
CA LYS A 3 2.43 17.43 15.01
C LYS A 3 2.22 16.38 13.93
N ILE A 4 2.32 16.81 12.67
CA ILE A 4 2.34 15.93 11.50
C ILE A 4 3.62 16.17 10.72
N THR A 5 4.08 15.16 9.99
CA THR A 5 5.17 15.32 9.03
C THR A 5 4.59 15.17 7.63
N VAL A 6 4.81 16.18 6.78
CA VAL A 6 4.46 16.15 5.35
C VAL A 6 5.73 16.46 4.58
N ASP A 7 6.12 15.58 3.65
CA ASP A 7 7.36 15.69 2.86
C ASP A 7 8.62 15.95 3.71
N GLY A 8 8.71 15.29 4.87
CA GLY A 8 9.84 15.43 5.80
C GLY A 8 9.86 16.72 6.62
N THR A 9 8.87 17.60 6.43
CA THR A 9 8.72 18.83 7.22
C THR A 9 7.66 18.64 8.30
N GLU A 10 8.01 19.02 9.53
CA GLU A 10 7.11 18.91 10.69
C GLU A 10 6.22 20.15 10.82
N TYR A 11 4.91 19.95 10.91
CA TYR A 11 3.91 21.00 11.07
C TYR A 11 3.11 20.79 12.34
N ASP A 12 2.83 21.90 13.01
CA ASP A 12 1.89 21.95 14.12
C ASP A 12 0.46 21.97 13.57
N THR A 13 -0.31 20.93 13.84
CA THR A 13 -1.67 20.77 13.33
C THR A 13 -2.63 21.85 13.82
N GLU A 14 -2.38 22.45 14.98
CA GLU A 14 -3.22 23.50 15.54
C GLU A 14 -3.02 24.83 14.80
N LYS A 15 -1.85 25.04 14.18
CA LYS A 15 -1.53 26.23 13.38
C LYS A 15 -2.05 26.17 11.95
N LEU A 16 -2.61 25.03 11.53
CA LEU A 16 -3.20 24.89 10.21
C LEU A 16 -4.49 25.71 10.09
N SER A 17 -4.66 26.36 8.95
CA SER A 17 -5.94 26.98 8.57
C SER A 17 -7.05 25.92 8.48
N VAL A 18 -8.31 26.35 8.46
CA VAL A 18 -9.46 25.44 8.25
C VAL A 18 -9.28 24.62 6.98
N ASN A 19 -8.87 25.27 5.87
CA ASN A 19 -8.60 24.59 4.61
C ASN A 19 -7.41 23.62 4.74
N GLY A 20 -6.35 23.99 5.47
CA GLY A 20 -5.22 23.10 5.73
C GLY A 20 -5.60 21.83 6.48
N LYS A 21 -6.47 21.95 7.50
CA LYS A 21 -7.01 20.80 8.24
C LYS A 21 -7.89 19.91 7.35
N ALA A 22 -8.67 20.50 6.45
CA ALA A 22 -9.47 19.74 5.48
C ALA A 22 -8.59 18.93 4.53
N GLN A 23 -7.53 19.54 3.98
CA GLN A 23 -6.58 18.83 3.11
C GLN A 23 -5.83 17.72 3.85
N LEU A 24 -5.43 17.97 5.11
CA LEU A 24 -4.82 16.94 5.95
C LEU A 24 -5.73 15.72 6.13
N ALA A 25 -7.02 15.94 6.41
CA ALA A 25 -7.98 14.85 6.55
C ALA A 25 -8.13 14.05 5.24
N SER A 26 -8.19 14.73 4.09
CA SER A 26 -8.20 14.08 2.77
C SER A 26 -6.95 13.25 2.52
N LEU A 27 -5.76 13.77 2.85
CA LEU A 27 -4.49 13.02 2.72
C LEU A 27 -4.47 11.78 3.61
N GLN A 28 -4.86 11.91 4.89
CA GLN A 28 -4.94 10.77 5.82
C GLN A 28 -5.90 9.69 5.31
N PHE A 29 -7.04 10.09 4.76
CA PHE A 29 -7.97 9.16 4.13
C PHE A 29 -7.32 8.41 2.96
N LEU A 30 -6.64 9.13 2.06
CA LEU A 30 -5.96 8.51 0.92
C LEU A 30 -4.85 7.54 1.36
N GLU A 31 -4.07 7.88 2.39
CA GLU A 31 -3.03 6.98 2.93
C GLU A 31 -3.60 5.67 3.44
N VAL A 32 -4.72 5.72 4.19
CA VAL A 32 -5.41 4.51 4.66
C VAL A 32 -5.88 3.65 3.49
N GLN A 33 -6.46 4.28 2.46
CA GLN A 33 -6.94 3.57 1.27
C GLN A 33 -5.78 2.94 0.49
N MET A 34 -4.66 3.66 0.31
CA MET A 34 -3.47 3.14 -0.34
C MET A 34 -2.88 1.96 0.43
N GLN A 35 -2.85 2.01 1.76
CA GLN A 35 -2.37 0.91 2.58
C GLN A 35 -3.26 -0.33 2.44
N LYS A 36 -4.58 -0.16 2.37
CA LYS A 36 -5.50 -1.26 2.09
C LYS A 36 -5.20 -1.93 0.75
N LEU A 37 -5.04 -1.14 -0.32
CA LEU A 37 -4.70 -1.66 -1.65
C LEU A 37 -3.35 -2.40 -1.66
N LYS A 38 -2.33 -1.88 -0.96
CA LYS A 38 -1.04 -2.56 -0.81
C LYS A 38 -1.19 -3.94 -0.16
N ASN A 39 -2.04 -4.05 0.85
CA ASN A 39 -2.31 -5.34 1.50
C ASN A 39 -3.01 -6.32 0.56
N GLU A 40 -3.99 -5.87 -0.22
CA GLU A 40 -4.66 -6.70 -1.24
C GLU A 40 -3.67 -7.17 -2.32
N ILE A 41 -2.80 -6.27 -2.78
CA ILE A 41 -1.73 -6.60 -3.74
C ILE A 41 -0.80 -7.69 -3.18
N ALA A 42 -0.44 -7.65 -1.89
CA ALA A 42 0.41 -8.67 -1.27
C ALA A 42 -0.26 -10.06 -1.28
N VAL A 43 -1.57 -10.12 -1.08
CA VAL A 43 -2.35 -11.37 -1.21
C VAL A 43 -2.26 -11.90 -2.64
N TYR A 44 -2.50 -11.04 -3.64
CA TYR A 44 -2.42 -11.45 -5.05
C TYR A 44 -1.01 -11.88 -5.48
N GLN A 45 0.03 -11.22 -4.96
CA GLN A 45 1.42 -11.61 -5.21
C GLN A 45 1.72 -13.02 -4.68
N THR A 46 1.19 -13.36 -3.51
CA THR A 46 1.31 -14.71 -2.92
C THR A 46 0.61 -15.75 -3.78
N ALA A 47 -0.64 -15.49 -4.18
CA ALA A 47 -1.40 -16.38 -5.07
C ALA A 47 -0.68 -16.58 -6.42
N ARG A 48 -0.19 -15.49 -7.03
CA ARG A 48 0.59 -15.53 -8.27
C ARG A 48 1.83 -16.41 -8.15
N ALA A 49 2.57 -16.30 -7.05
CA ALA A 49 3.75 -17.13 -6.80
C ALA A 49 3.38 -18.61 -6.69
N GLY A 50 2.28 -18.94 -6.01
CA GLY A 50 1.75 -20.30 -5.92
C GLY A 50 1.39 -20.89 -7.30
N TYR A 51 0.63 -20.15 -8.11
CA TYR A 51 0.27 -20.60 -9.46
C TYR A 51 1.48 -20.76 -10.38
N ALA A 52 2.45 -19.84 -10.31
CA ALA A 52 3.68 -19.94 -11.08
C ALA A 52 4.50 -21.19 -10.70
N ALA A 53 4.59 -21.52 -9.40
CA ALA A 53 5.27 -22.72 -8.94
C ALA A 53 4.56 -24.00 -9.41
N ALA A 54 3.23 -24.05 -9.31
CA ALA A 54 2.43 -25.18 -9.80
C ALA A 54 2.62 -25.39 -11.31
N LEU A 55 2.54 -24.32 -12.10
CA LEU A 55 2.79 -24.38 -13.55
C LEU A 55 4.20 -24.91 -13.86
N LYS A 56 5.22 -24.40 -13.17
CA LYS A 56 6.60 -24.87 -13.35
C LYS A 56 6.73 -26.37 -13.08
N SER A 57 6.02 -26.89 -12.07
CA SER A 57 6.00 -28.33 -11.77
C SER A 57 5.36 -29.16 -12.89
N GLU A 58 4.32 -28.65 -13.56
CA GLU A 58 3.70 -29.34 -14.70
C GLU A 58 4.62 -29.33 -15.93
N LEU A 59 5.26 -28.19 -16.21
CA LEU A 59 6.20 -28.08 -17.34
C LEU A 59 7.39 -29.03 -17.20
N ALA A 60 7.95 -29.18 -15.99
CA ALA A 60 9.06 -30.10 -15.74
C ALA A 60 8.72 -31.58 -16.03
N LYS A 61 7.44 -31.98 -15.92
CA LYS A 61 7.01 -33.34 -16.26
C LYS A 61 7.02 -33.60 -17.77
N ILE A 62 6.78 -32.55 -18.57
CA ILE A 62 6.84 -32.63 -20.03
C ILE A 62 8.29 -32.78 -20.49
N GLU A 63 9.21 -32.06 -19.87
CA GLU A 63 10.64 -32.09 -20.23
C GLU A 63 11.34 -33.41 -19.84
N ALA A 64 10.79 -34.14 -18.86
CA ALA A 64 11.33 -35.41 -18.39
C ALA A 64 10.79 -36.65 -19.14
N ALA A 65 9.86 -36.46 -20.08
CA ALA A 65 9.24 -37.51 -20.90
C ALA A 65 9.86 -37.55 -22.30
#